data_AF-A0A2P5MXT0-F1
#
_entry.id   AF-A0A2P5MXT0-F1
#
_cell.length_a   1.000
_cell.length_b   1.000
_cell.length_c   1.000
_cell.angle_alpha   90.00
_cell.angle_beta   90.00
_cell.angle_gamma   90.00
#
_symmetry.space_group_name_H-M   'P 1'
#
loop_
_entity.id
_entity.type
_entity.pdbx_description
1 polymer ?
#
loop_
_entity_poly.entity_id
_entity_poly.type
_entity_poly.pdbx_seq_one_letter_code
_entity_poly.pdbx_strand_id
1 'polypeptide(L)' 'FELQAVDWKKQQDIPMTVFKAQFDLLKRKGARHIGYYPDNLHRDHPKVDELKTFFPVARKD' A
#
# COMPACT_ATOMS: atom_id res chain seq x y z
N PHE A 1 -3.71 -8.78 6.36
CA PHE A 1 -4.43 -8.37 5.14
C PHE A 1 -3.43 -8.10 4.05
N GLU A 2 -3.75 -8.45 2.82
CA GLU A 2 -2.94 -8.13 1.65
C GLU A 2 -3.82 -7.29 0.72
N LEU A 3 -3.43 -6.04 0.51
CA LEU A 3 -4.13 -5.13 -0.37
C LEU A 3 -3.70 -5.37 -1.81
N GLN A 4 -4.67 -5.27 -2.71
CA GLN A 4 -4.38 -5.18 -4.13
C GLN A 4 -3.79 -3.80 -4.45
N ALA A 5 -2.78 -3.72 -5.31
CA ALA A 5 -2.18 -2.46 -5.80
C ALA A 5 -2.53 -2.14 -7.26
N VAL A 6 -3.03 -3.11 -8.02
CA VAL A 6 -3.58 -2.97 -9.37
C VAL A 6 -5.12 -3.24 -9.39
N ASP A 7 -5.80 -3.02 -10.50
CA ASP A 7 -7.11 -3.59 -10.76
C ASP A 7 -6.87 -4.70 -11.78
N TRP A 8 -7.05 -5.95 -11.36
CA TRP A 8 -6.73 -7.13 -12.19
C TRP A 8 -7.67 -7.25 -13.39
N LYS A 9 -8.88 -6.71 -13.29
CA LYS A 9 -9.85 -6.76 -14.39
C LYS A 9 -9.52 -5.72 -15.44
N LYS A 10 -9.05 -4.54 -15.02
CA LYS A 10 -8.74 -3.41 -15.91
C LYS A 10 -7.27 -3.29 -16.28
N GLN A 11 -6.39 -4.03 -15.60
CA GLN A 11 -4.94 -3.94 -15.73
C GLN A 11 -4.41 -2.51 -15.48
N GLN A 12 -4.96 -1.84 -14.47
CA GLN A 12 -4.65 -0.45 -14.14
C GLN A 12 -4.24 -0.30 -12.69
N ASP A 13 -3.29 0.59 -12.40
CA ASP A 13 -2.88 0.90 -11.04
C ASP A 13 -4.06 1.40 -10.20
N ILE A 14 -4.18 0.92 -8.97
CA ILE A 14 -5.13 1.53 -8.02
C ILE A 14 -4.64 2.93 -7.70
N PRO A 15 -5.46 3.98 -7.82
CA PRO A 15 -5.04 5.33 -7.43
C PRO A 15 -4.53 5.37 -5.99
N MET A 16 -3.44 6.08 -5.75
CA MET A 16 -2.83 6.17 -4.41
C MET A 16 -3.81 6.66 -3.34
N THR A 17 -4.75 7.54 -3.70
CA THR A 17 -5.81 8.00 -2.79
C THR A 17 -6.68 6.85 -2.28
N VAL A 18 -7.00 5.88 -3.14
CA VAL A 18 -7.79 4.69 -2.79
C VAL A 18 -6.96 3.72 -1.95
N PHE A 19 -5.72 3.43 -2.39
CA PHE A 19 -4.81 2.55 -1.66
C PHE A 19 -4.61 3.02 -0.21
N LYS A 20 -4.35 4.31 -0.01
CA LYS A 20 -4.18 4.93 1.33
C LYS A 20 -5.43 4.83 2.19
N ALA A 21 -6.59 5.16 1.61
CA ALA A 21 -7.85 5.10 2.33
C ALA A 21 -8.15 3.68 2.84
N GLN A 22 -7.84 2.65 2.07
CA GLN A 22 -7.97 1.24 2.47
C GLN A 22 -6.98 0.88 3.57
N PHE A 23 -5.71 1.30 3.44
CA PHE A 23 -4.69 1.07 4.47
C PHE A 23 -5.11 1.69 5.81
N ASP A 24 -5.50 2.96 5.80
CA ASP A 24 -5.93 3.70 6.98
C ASP A 24 -7.19 3.09 7.59
N LEU A 25 -8.14 2.64 6.76
CA LEU A 25 -9.33 1.95 7.25
C LEU A 25 -8.95 0.69 8.04
N LEU A 26 -8.06 -0.15 7.49
CA LEU A 26 -7.59 -1.35 8.17
C LEU A 26 -6.86 -1.02 9.48
N LYS A 27 -5.95 -0.03 9.48
CA LYS A 27 -5.29 0.42 10.72
C LYS A 27 -6.29 0.90 11.77
N ARG A 28 -7.27 1.74 11.40
CA ARG A 28 -8.33 2.21 12.33
C ARG A 28 -9.20 1.09 12.88
N LYS A 29 -9.33 -0.03 12.15
CA LYS A 29 -10.03 -1.23 12.59
C LYS A 29 -9.15 -2.21 13.38
N GLY A 30 -7.92 -1.81 13.73
CA GLY A 30 -7.02 -2.59 14.57
C GLY A 30 -6.16 -3.62 13.83
N ALA A 31 -6.17 -3.61 12.48
CA ALA A 31 -5.28 -4.49 11.72
C ALA A 31 -3.81 -4.08 11.91
N ARG A 32 -2.98 -5.04 12.34
CA ARG A 32 -1.55 -4.83 12.57
C ARG A 32 -0.66 -5.33 11.43
N HIS A 33 -1.08 -6.38 10.74
CA HIS A 33 -0.34 -7.00 9.64
C HIS A 33 -1.05 -6.70 8.32
N ILE A 34 -0.49 -5.74 7.57
CA ILE A 34 -1.01 -5.29 6.27
C ILE A 34 0.15 -5.31 5.30
N GLY A 35 0.00 -5.99 4.17
CA GLY A 35 0.90 -5.96 3.02
C GLY A 35 0.15 -5.55 1.77
N TYR A 36 0.83 -5.58 0.62
CA TYR A 36 0.21 -5.36 -0.67
C TYR A 36 0.88 -6.19 -1.76
N TYR A 37 0.17 -6.41 -2.86
CA TYR A 37 0.70 -7.04 -4.08
C TYR A 37 -0.03 -6.47 -5.31
N PRO A 38 0.60 -6.41 -6.51
CA PRO A 38 2.05 -6.46 -6.71
C PRO A 38 2.71 -5.13 -6.37
N ASP A 39 4.04 -5.14 -6.32
CA ASP A 39 4.86 -3.93 -6.37
C ASP A 39 5.35 -3.72 -7.80
N ASN A 40 5.10 -2.54 -8.38
CA ASN A 40 5.53 -2.19 -9.72
C ASN A 40 6.71 -1.21 -9.69
N LEU A 41 7.90 -1.78 -9.57
CA LEU A 41 9.17 -1.05 -9.47
C LEU A 41 9.43 -0.12 -10.67
N HIS A 42 8.98 -0.49 -11.87
CA HIS A 42 9.21 0.31 -13.08
C HIS A 42 8.34 1.56 -13.17
N ARG A 43 7.21 1.57 -12.47
CA ARG A 43 6.21 2.66 -12.52
C ARG A 43 6.12 3.42 -11.19
N ASP A 44 6.93 3.03 -10.21
CA ASP A 44 6.88 3.57 -8.84
C ASP A 44 5.43 3.53 -8.33
N HIS A 45 4.86 2.32 -8.35
CA HIS A 45 3.47 2.08 -7.95
C HIS A 45 3.34 0.80 -7.10
N PRO A 46 2.83 0.88 -5.85
CA PRO A 46 2.43 2.09 -5.13
C PRO A 46 3.61 3.05 -4.88
N LYS A 47 3.32 4.34 -4.73
CA LYS A 47 4.34 5.40 -4.61
C LYS A 47 5.22 5.20 -3.37
N VAL A 48 6.52 5.01 -3.57
CA VAL A 48 7.46 4.66 -2.48
C VAL A 48 7.48 5.70 -1.37
N ASP A 49 7.41 6.99 -1.71
CA ASP A 49 7.43 8.06 -0.72
C ASP A 49 6.18 8.10 0.14
N GLU A 50 5.03 7.68 -0.40
CA GLU A 50 3.80 7.56 0.37
C GLU A 50 3.79 6.28 1.22
N LEU A 51 4.36 5.18 0.72
CA LEU A 51 4.47 3.90 1.45
C LEU A 51 5.26 4.03 2.76
N LYS A 52 6.27 4.91 2.81
CA LYS A 52 7.06 5.17 4.03
C LYS A 52 6.21 5.64 5.22
N THR A 53 5.03 6.21 4.97
CA THR A 53 4.08 6.60 6.03
C THR A 53 3.39 5.40 6.70
N PHE A 54 3.24 4.29 5.97
CA PHE A 54 2.58 3.08 6.46
C PHE A 54 3.56 2.03 6.95
N PHE A 55 4.74 1.97 6.32
CA PHE A 55 5.82 1.04 6.55
C PHE A 55 7.10 1.79 6.97
N PRO A 56 7.14 2.37 8.17
CA PRO A 56 8.35 3.03 8.65
C PRO A 56 9.49 2.03 8.75
N VAL A 57 10.67 2.39 8.25
CA VAL A 57 11.89 1.61 8.48
C VAL A 57 12.15 1.62 9.98
N ALA A 58 12.31 0.43 10.58
CA ALA A 58 12.71 0.32 11.98
C ALA A 58 14.02 1.11 12.17
N ARG A 59 14.03 2.06 13.09
CA ARG A 59 15.28 2.70 13.49
C ARG A 59 16.13 1.63 14.17
N LYS A 60 17.38 1.50 13.73
CA LYS A 60 18.38 0.77 14.51
C LYS A 60 18.82 1.70 15.62
N ASP A 61 18.56 1.28 16.84
CA ASP A 61 19.06 1.92 18.07
C ASP A 61 20.57 1.73 18.20
#